data_AF-A0A3D5HEC0-F1
#
_entry.id   AF-A0A3D5HEC0-F1
#
_cell.length_a   1.000
_cell.length_b   1.000
_cell.length_c   1.000
_cell.angle_alpha   90.00
_cell.angle_beta   90.00
_cell.angle_gamma   90.00
#
_symmetry.space_group_name_H-M   'P 1'
#
loop_
_entity.id
_entity.type
_entity.pdbx_description
1 polymer ?
#
loop_
_entity_poly.entity_id
_entity_poly.type
_entity_poly.pdbx_seq_one_letter_code
_entity_poly.pdbx_strand_id
1 'polypeptide(L)' 'AAMRAGRQGSEEYLEDWRRKIETCQGDPQTIANTTAEELESSFSDEVLKILVKNKGLNTTET' A
#
# COMPACT_ATOMS: atom_id res chain seq x y z
N ALA A 1 -4.08 -7.40 -0.20
CA ALA A 1 -3.51 -8.76 -0.09
C ALA A 1 -4.40 -9.77 -0.82
N ALA A 2 -4.00 -10.13 -2.03
CA ALA A 2 -4.82 -10.84 -3.02
C ALA A 2 -5.18 -12.32 -2.70
N MET A 3 -4.70 -12.90 -1.60
CA MET A 3 -5.10 -14.26 -1.19
C MET A 3 -6.49 -14.36 -0.53
N ARG A 4 -7.28 -13.27 -0.42
CA ARG A 4 -8.54 -13.26 0.38
C ARG A 4 -9.82 -12.84 -0.35
N ALA A 5 -9.80 -12.77 -1.69
CA ALA A 5 -10.95 -12.37 -2.51
C ALA A 5 -11.39 -13.38 -3.58
N GLY A 6 -10.99 -14.66 -3.50
CA GLY A 6 -11.44 -15.69 -4.46
C GLY A 6 -10.87 -15.52 -5.88
N ARG A 7 -9.87 -14.66 -6.06
CA ARG A 7 -9.18 -14.40 -7.33
C ARG A 7 -7.99 -15.37 -7.44
N GLN A 8 -8.13 -16.41 -8.28
CA GLN A 8 -7.20 -17.54 -8.38
C GLN A 8 -6.16 -17.36 -9.50
N GLY A 9 -6.18 -16.23 -10.22
CA GLY A 9 -5.22 -15.90 -11.28
C GLY A 9 -4.03 -15.09 -10.79
N SER A 10 -2.83 -15.42 -11.28
CA SER A 10 -1.59 -14.65 -11.06
C SER A 10 -1.65 -13.22 -11.62
N GLU A 11 -2.50 -12.97 -12.63
CA GLU A 11 -2.72 -11.63 -13.20
C GLU A 11 -3.43 -10.71 -12.20
N GLU A 12 -4.55 -11.14 -11.61
CA GLU A 12 -5.32 -10.35 -10.63
C GLU A 12 -4.51 -10.01 -9.35
N TYR A 13 -3.53 -10.85 -9.00
CA TYR A 13 -2.57 -10.58 -7.92
C TYR A 13 -1.61 -9.44 -8.26
N LEU A 14 -1.18 -9.35 -9.52
CA LEU A 14 -0.25 -8.32 -10.00
C LEU A 14 -0.96 -7.01 -10.30
N GLU A 15 -2.24 -7.04 -10.69
CA GLU A 15 -3.05 -5.83 -10.91
C GLU A 15 -3.29 -5.03 -9.62
N ASP A 16 -3.41 -5.70 -8.48
CA ASP A 16 -3.51 -5.06 -7.15
C ASP A 16 -2.16 -4.45 -6.73
N TRP A 17 -1.06 -4.92 -7.31
CA TRP A 17 0.29 -4.46 -7.02
C TRP A 17 0.66 -3.26 -7.89
N ARG A 18 0.26 -2.08 -7.40
CA ARG A 18 0.50 -0.80 -8.05
C ARG A 18 2.00 -0.50 -8.16
N ARG A 19 2.61 -0.78 -9.31
CA ARG A 19 3.95 -0.27 -9.66
C ARG A 19 3.81 1.15 -10.19
N LYS A 20 3.88 2.15 -9.30
CA LYS A 20 4.02 3.56 -9.69
C LYS A 20 5.50 3.87 -9.86
N ILE A 21 5.89 4.34 -11.05
CA ILE A 21 7.23 4.84 -11.33
C ILE A 21 7.12 6.35 -11.45
N GLU A 22 7.88 7.07 -10.65
CA GLU A 22 7.94 8.52 -10.68
C GLU A 22 9.38 9.01 -10.66
N THR A 23 9.65 10.10 -11.37
CA THR A 23 10.95 10.76 -11.34
C THR A 23 11.07 11.52 -10.03
N CYS A 24 11.96 11.05 -9.16
CA CYS A 24 12.30 11.76 -7.95
C CYS A 24 13.40 12.81 -8.21
N GLN A 25 13.38 13.92 -7.48
CA GLN A 25 14.38 14.99 -7.59
C GLN A 25 15.21 15.01 -6.31
N GLY A 26 16.53 15.01 -6.43
CA GLY A 26 17.45 14.94 -5.29
C GLY A 26 17.98 13.52 -5.04
N ASP A 27 18.46 13.27 -3.82
CA ASP A 27 19.07 12.00 -3.45
C ASP A 27 18.00 10.90 -3.27
N PRO A 28 18.05 9.79 -4.03
CA PRO A 28 17.05 8.73 -3.95
C PRO A 28 16.93 8.07 -2.58
N GLN A 29 18.04 7.96 -1.83
CA GLN A 29 18.02 7.35 -0.51
C GLN A 29 17.24 8.21 0.49
N THR A 30 17.46 9.52 0.45
CA THR A 30 16.74 10.48 1.29
C THR A 30 15.25 10.40 1.03
N ILE A 31 14.84 10.39 -0.24
CA ILE A 31 13.44 10.33 -0.64
C ILE A 31 12.80 9.01 -0.18
N ALA A 32 13.48 7.89 -0.38
CA ALA A 32 13.00 6.59 0.07
C ALA A 32 12.79 6.53 1.59
N ASN A 33 13.73 7.09 2.36
CA ASN A 33 13.65 7.12 3.82
C ASN A 33 12.47 8.00 4.28
N THR A 34 12.37 9.22 3.77
CA THR A 34 11.28 10.14 4.14
C THR A 34 9.92 9.54 3.80
N THR A 35 9.77 8.94 2.61
CA THR A 35 8.51 8.27 2.23
C THR A 35 8.21 7.08 3.14
N ALA A 36 9.21 6.31 3.55
CA ALA A 36 9.01 5.21 4.50
C ALA A 36 8.52 5.74 5.86
N GLU A 37 9.13 6.79 6.39
CA GLU A 37 8.72 7.43 7.65
C GLU A 37 7.29 7.99 7.58
N GLU A 38 6.93 8.65 6.48
CA GLU A 38 5.58 9.17 6.24
C GLU A 38 4.53 8.05 6.22
N LEU A 39 4.86 6.93 5.57
CA LEU A 39 3.99 5.76 5.54
C LEU A 39 3.83 5.15 6.93
N GLU A 40 4.92 4.92 7.66
CA GLU A 40 4.86 4.38 9.02
C GLU A 40 4.04 5.27 9.96
N SER A 41 4.15 6.60 9.82
CA SER A 41 3.34 7.55 10.59
C SER A 41 1.86 7.52 10.21
N SER A 42 1.55 7.34 8.91
CA SER A 42 0.18 7.35 8.39
C SER A 42 -0.60 6.06 8.72
N PHE A 43 0.10 4.94 8.92
CA PHE A 43 -0.51 3.62 9.16
C PHE A 43 -0.26 3.14 10.60
N SER A 44 -0.94 3.77 11.56
CA SER A 44 -0.93 3.33 12.96
C SER A 44 -1.55 1.94 13.13
N ASP A 45 -1.26 1.27 14.25
CA ASP A 45 -1.76 -0.09 14.55
C ASP A 45 -3.29 -0.19 14.50
N GLU A 46 -4.01 0.87 14.90
CA GLU A 46 -5.47 0.94 14.81
C GLU A 46 -5.96 0.99 13.36
N VAL A 47 -5.32 1.82 12.52
CA VAL A 47 -5.62 1.91 11.09
C VAL A 47 -5.34 0.56 10.41
N LEU A 48 -4.20 -0.06 10.72
CA LEU A 48 -3.84 -1.37 10.20
C LEU A 48 -4.85 -2.45 10.61
N LYS A 49 -5.33 -2.46 11.85
CA LYS A 49 -6.38 -3.38 12.30
C LYS A 49 -7.68 -3.23 11.51
N ILE A 50 -8.10 -2.00 11.26
CA ILE A 50 -9.29 -1.69 10.46
C ILE A 50 -9.09 -2.18 9.03
N LEU A 51 -7.93 -1.88 8.43
CA LEU A 51 -7.60 -2.31 7.07
C LEU A 51 -7.59 -3.83 6.93
N VAL A 52 -6.97 -4.54 7.87
CA VAL A 52 -6.94 -6.01 7.87
C VAL A 52 -8.36 -6.57 7.97
N LYS A 53 -9.20 -6.01 8.85
CA LYS A 53 -10.62 -6.39 8.97
C LYS A 53 -11.39 -6.16 7.67
N ASN A 54 -11.08 -5.07 6.96
CA ASN A 54 -11.69 -4.69 5.69
C ASN A 54 -10.98 -5.30 4.46
N LYS A 55 -10.19 -6.36 4.64
CA LYS A 55 -9.46 -7.06 3.56
C LYS A 55 -8.52 -6.15 2.75
N GLY A 56 -7.99 -5.09 3.36
CA GLY A 56 -7.08 -4.12 2.75
C GLY A 56 -7.78 -2.98 2.02
N LEU A 57 -9.11 -2.82 2.17
CA LEU A 57 -9.85 -1.71 1.58
C LEU A 57 -10.00 -0.56 2.58
N ASN A 58 -9.52 0.62 2.20
CA ASN A 58 -9.77 1.85 2.95
C ASN A 58 -11.23 2.27 2.73
N THR A 59 -12.05 2.24 3.77
CA THR A 59 -13.46 2.66 3.71
C THR A 59 -13.65 4.19 3.76
N THR A 60 -12.57 4.97 3.69
CA THR A 60 -12.57 6.44 3.82
C THR A 60 -12.30 7.18 2.51
N GLU A 61 -12.13 6.49 1.38
CA GLU A 61 -12.15 7.14 0.06
C GLU A 61 -13.59 7.16 -0.46
N THR A 62 -14.23 8.34 -0.40
CA THR A 62 -15.44 8.70 -1.16
C THR A 62 -15.20 10.06 -1.80
#